data_AF-A0A3C0T6Y3-F1
#
_entry.id   AF-A0A3C0T6Y3-F1
#
_cell.length_a   1.000
_cell.length_b   1.000
_cell.length_c   1.000
_cell.angle_alpha   90.00
_cell.angle_beta   90.00
_cell.angle_gamma   90.00
#
_symmetry.space_group_name_H-M   'P 1'
#
loop_
_entity.id
_entity.type
_entity.pdbx_description
1 polymer ?
#
loop_
_entity_poly.entity_id
_entity_poly.type
_entity_poly.pdbx_seq_one_letter_code
_entity_poly.pdbx_strand_id
1 'polypeptide(L)'
;AGSTDVGDVSWNVPTTGLRTATWVPGTASHSWQAIAAGGYTIGAKGMQVAAKTLALTVIDLLRNPKLISTAKQEFKDRRGHDFKYVPLLGDRNPPLDYRK
;
A
#
# COMPACT_ATOMS: atom_id res chain seq x y z
N ALA A 1 8.54 10.05 3.71
CA ALA A 1 8.85 8.62 3.88
C ALA A 1 7.67 7.92 4.57
N GLY A 2 7.51 6.60 4.40
CA GLY A 2 6.47 5.81 5.07
C GLY A 2 7.04 4.47 5.52
N SER A 3 6.43 3.84 6.51
CA SER A 3 6.83 2.53 7.05
C SER A 3 5.58 1.65 7.09
N THR A 4 5.52 0.65 6.20
CA THR A 4 4.36 -0.24 6.04
C THR A 4 4.85 -1.61 5.57
N ASP A 5 4.18 -2.64 6.07
CA ASP A 5 4.25 -4.05 5.62
C ASP A 5 3.96 -4.23 4.11
N VAL A 6 3.24 -3.32 3.46
CA VAL A 6 3.03 -3.31 2.01
C VAL A 6 4.38 -3.27 1.25
N GLY A 7 5.44 -2.73 1.87
CA GLY A 7 6.78 -2.80 1.32
C GLY A 7 7.21 -4.24 1.02
N ASP A 8 7.02 -5.16 1.96
CA ASP A 8 7.35 -6.58 1.81
C ASP A 8 6.47 -7.27 0.74
N VAL A 9 5.17 -6.94 0.73
CA VAL A 9 4.24 -7.44 -0.29
C VAL A 9 4.67 -6.99 -1.69
N SER A 10 5.09 -5.72 -1.83
CA SER A 10 5.49 -5.14 -3.11
C SER A 10 6.74 -5.76 -3.71
N TRP A 11 7.56 -6.45 -2.92
CA TRP A 11 8.68 -7.24 -3.43
C TRP A 11 8.27 -8.63 -3.92
N ASN A 12 7.06 -9.11 -3.59
CA ASN A 12 6.58 -10.44 -3.94
C ASN A 12 5.58 -10.44 -5.11
N VAL A 13 4.74 -9.40 -5.22
CA VAL A 13 3.73 -9.26 -6.28
C VAL A 13 3.64 -7.81 -6.80
N PRO A 14 3.26 -7.60 -8.08
CA PRO A 14 2.99 -6.26 -8.58
C PRO A 14 1.99 -5.54 -7.68
N THR A 15 2.41 -4.41 -7.11
CA THR A 15 1.65 -3.69 -6.08
C THR A 15 1.61 -2.22 -6.42
N THR A 16 0.44 -1.60 -6.27
CA THR A 16 0.25 -0.16 -6.37
C THR A 16 -0.61 0.33 -5.21
N GLY A 17 -0.56 1.62 -4.92
CA GLY A 17 -1.31 2.25 -3.85
C GLY A 17 -1.88 3.60 -4.28
N LEU A 18 -2.95 4.01 -3.61
CA LEU A 18 -3.64 5.27 -3.84
C LEU A 18 -3.67 6.09 -2.55
N ARG A 19 -3.50 7.40 -2.68
CA ARG A 19 -3.80 8.37 -1.61
C ARG A 19 -4.84 9.34 -2.11
N THR A 20 -5.91 9.51 -1.34
CA THR A 20 -6.94 10.53 -1.59
C THR A 20 -6.94 11.57 -0.48
N ALA A 21 -7.50 12.74 -0.76
CA ALA A 21 -7.62 13.82 0.20
C ALA A 21 -8.65 13.46 1.28
N THR A 22 -8.15 13.01 2.43
CA THR A 22 -8.96 12.75 3.64
C THR A 22 -8.63 13.73 4.77
N TRP A 23 -7.51 14.46 4.66
CA TRP A 23 -7.05 15.47 5.62
C TRP A 23 -6.82 16.81 4.92
N VAL A 24 -6.80 17.89 5.69
CA VAL A 24 -6.41 19.23 5.19
C VAL A 24 -4.92 19.20 4.82
N PRO A 25 -4.51 19.82 3.70
CA PRO A 25 -3.10 19.92 3.32
C PRO A 25 -2.20 20.42 4.47
N GLY A 26 -1.06 19.76 4.66
CA GLY A 26 -0.13 20.08 5.75
C GLY A 26 -0.40 19.37 7.08
N THR A 27 -1.48 18.58 7.20
CA THR A 27 -1.73 17.76 8.39
C THR A 27 -0.68 16.67 8.53
N ALA A 28 0.05 16.65 9.66
CA ALA A 28 1.02 15.62 9.95
C ALA A 28 0.33 14.28 10.28
N SER A 29 0.88 13.17 9.78
CA SER A 29 0.49 11.82 10.21
C SER A 29 0.78 11.63 11.70
N HIS A 30 0.04 10.73 12.37
CA HIS A 30 0.17 10.46 13.82
C HIS A 30 -0.14 11.68 14.71
N SER A 31 -1.04 12.56 14.27
CA SER A 31 -1.47 13.75 15.01
C SER A 31 -2.96 13.70 15.37
N TRP A 32 -3.37 14.47 16.38
CA TRP A 32 -4.79 14.57 16.74
C TRP A 32 -5.60 15.23 15.62
N GLN A 33 -4.99 16.13 14.83
CA GLN A 33 -5.63 16.77 13.68
C GLN A 33 -6.00 15.76 12.60
N ALA A 34 -5.16 14.74 12.37
CA ALA A 34 -5.45 13.65 11.44
C ALA A 34 -6.67 12.83 11.88
N ILE A 35 -6.77 12.55 13.19
CA ILE A 35 -7.92 11.86 13.78
C ILE A 35 -9.19 12.71 13.65
N ALA A 36 -9.11 13.99 14.00
CA ALA A 36 -10.22 14.92 13.87
C ALA A 36 -10.71 14.95 12.41
N ALA A 37 -9.83 15.18 11.44
CA ALA A 37 -10.20 15.22 10.02
C ALA A 37 -10.88 13.93 9.53
N GLY A 38 -10.42 12.76 10.01
CA GLY A 38 -11.04 11.47 9.73
C GLY A 38 -12.48 11.34 10.24
N GLY A 39 -12.81 11.99 11.36
CA GLY A 39 -14.16 12.04 11.94
C GLY A 39 -15.12 13.02 11.27
N TYR A 40 -14.64 13.88 10.37
CA TYR A 40 -15.47 14.84 9.63
C TYR A 40 -15.78 14.37 8.20
N THR A 41 -16.66 15.11 7.52
CA THR A 41 -17.14 14.76 6.18
C THR A 41 -16.04 14.66 5.12
N ILE A 42 -14.90 15.35 5.29
CA ILE A 42 -13.75 15.24 4.38
C ILE A 42 -13.15 13.82 4.39
N GLY A 43 -13.04 13.20 5.57
CA GLY A 43 -12.55 11.82 5.71
C GLY A 43 -13.43 10.84 4.94
N ALA A 44 -14.74 10.88 5.18
CA ALA A 44 -15.70 10.00 4.50
C ALA A 44 -15.76 10.23 2.98
N LYS A 45 -15.77 11.50 2.52
CA LYS A 45 -15.76 11.83 1.09
C LYS A 45 -14.48 11.35 0.40
N GLY A 46 -13.32 11.59 1.01
CA GLY A 46 -12.03 11.11 0.48
C GLY A 46 -11.95 9.58 0.43
N MET A 47 -12.48 8.90 1.46
CA MET A 47 -12.60 7.44 1.48
C MET A 47 -13.49 6.92 0.34
N GLN A 48 -14.62 7.57 0.06
CA GLN A 48 -15.51 7.17 -1.04
C GLN A 48 -14.82 7.28 -2.41
N VAL A 49 -13.99 8.32 -2.62
CA VAL A 49 -13.17 8.42 -3.83
C VAL A 49 -12.19 7.24 -3.89
N ALA A 50 -11.48 6.96 -2.79
CA ALA A 50 -10.52 5.85 -2.75
C ALA A 50 -11.17 4.50 -3.08
N ALA A 51 -12.31 4.21 -2.45
CA ALA A 51 -13.04 2.96 -2.66
C ALA A 51 -13.48 2.80 -4.11
N LYS A 52 -14.06 3.85 -4.71
CA LYS A 52 -14.50 3.83 -6.11
C LYS A 52 -13.33 3.66 -7.07
N THR A 53 -12.23 4.40 -6.87
CA THR A 53 -11.04 4.29 -7.71
C THR A 53 -10.46 2.88 -7.64
N LEU A 54 -10.27 2.31 -6.46
CA LEU A 54 -9.74 0.95 -6.31
C LEU A 54 -10.65 -0.09 -6.98
N ALA A 55 -11.97 0.00 -6.78
CA ALA A 55 -12.92 -0.92 -7.39
C ALA A 55 -12.91 -0.83 -8.93
N LEU A 56 -12.93 0.38 -9.49
CA LEU A 56 -12.89 0.58 -10.93
C LEU A 56 -11.56 0.13 -11.53
N THR A 57 -10.42 0.38 -10.86
CA THR A 57 -9.12 -0.14 -11.30
C THR A 57 -9.10 -1.66 -11.34
N VAL A 58 -9.68 -2.34 -10.34
CA VAL A 58 -9.78 -3.81 -10.36
C VAL A 58 -10.65 -4.28 -11.54
N ILE A 59 -11.79 -3.63 -11.79
CA ILE A 59 -12.65 -3.94 -12.94
C ILE A 59 -11.87 -3.81 -14.25
N ASP A 60 -11.11 -2.72 -14.43
CA ASP A 60 -10.31 -2.50 -15.64
C ASP A 60 -9.22 -3.56 -15.82
N LEU A 61 -8.53 -3.95 -14.73
CA LEU A 61 -7.52 -5.01 -14.76
C LEU A 61 -8.14 -6.36 -15.14
N LEU A 62 -9.31 -6.70 -14.58
CA LEU A 62 -10.01 -7.95 -14.89
C LEU A 62 -10.53 -7.98 -16.33
N ARG A 63 -10.98 -6.83 -16.85
CA ARG A 63 -11.43 -6.68 -18.25
C ARG A 63 -10.29 -6.69 -19.26
N ASN A 64 -9.07 -6.39 -18.83
CA ASN A 64 -7.89 -6.37 -19.69
C ASN A 64 -6.75 -7.24 -19.14
N PRO A 65 -6.81 -8.57 -19.32
CA PRO A 65 -5.78 -9.50 -18.85
C PRO A 65 -4.37 -9.19 -19.37
N LYS A 66 -4.26 -8.51 -20.52
CA LYS A 66 -2.98 -8.08 -21.09
C LYS A 66 -2.24 -7.13 -20.15
N LEU A 67 -2.93 -6.19 -19.49
CA LEU A 67 -2.33 -5.29 -18.50
C LEU A 67 -1.72 -6.08 -17.33
N ILE A 68 -2.41 -7.12 -16.86
CA ILE A 68 -1.89 -8.00 -15.80
C ILE A 68 -0.63 -8.72 -16.26
N SER A 69 -0.61 -9.26 -17.49
CA SER A 69 0.60 -9.91 -18.02
C SER A 69 1.77 -8.95 -18.17
N THR A 70 1.52 -7.72 -18.66
CA THR A 70 2.55 -6.69 -18.81
C THR A 70 3.10 -6.26 -17.45
N ALA A 71 2.25 -6.01 -16.47
CA ALA A 71 2.67 -5.64 -15.11
C ALA A 71 3.49 -6.74 -14.45
N LYS A 72 3.11 -8.01 -14.63
CA LYS A 72 3.88 -9.16 -14.13
C LYS A 72 5.24 -9.29 -14.82
N GLN A 73 5.32 -9.00 -16.11
CA GLN A 73 6.58 -9.04 -16.85
C GLN A 73 7.52 -7.93 -16.39
N GLU A 74 7.06 -6.68 -16.38
CA GLU A 74 7.83 -5.53 -15.87
C GLU A 74 8.34 -5.80 -14.44
N PHE A 75 7.48 -6.35 -13.58
CA PHE A 75 7.83 -6.65 -12.20
C PHE A 75 8.93 -7.73 -12.05
N LYS A 76 8.98 -8.71 -12.97
CA LYS A 76 10.07 -9.69 -13.01
C LYS A 76 11.36 -9.03 -13.49
N ASP A 77 11.27 -8.24 -14.57
CA ASP A 77 12.43 -7.60 -15.18
C ASP A 77 13.10 -6.61 -14.21
N ARG A 78 12.29 -5.82 -13.48
CA ARG A 78 12.79 -4.83 -12.51
C ARG A 78 13.41 -5.44 -11.25
N ARG A 79 12.92 -6.60 -10.80
CA ARG A 79 13.49 -7.31 -9.64
C ARG A 79 14.70 -8.16 -10.01
N GLY A 80 14.79 -8.59 -11.27
CA GLY A 80 15.75 -9.57 -11.75
C GLY A 80 15.18 -10.99 -11.73
N HIS A 81 15.58 -11.81 -12.71
CA HIS A 81 15.02 -13.13 -12.94
C HIS A 81 15.24 -14.12 -11.78
N ASP A 82 16.35 -13.97 -11.04
CA ASP A 82 16.72 -14.86 -9.92
C ASP A 82 16.43 -14.25 -8.55
N PHE A 83 15.59 -13.21 -8.49
CA PHE A 83 15.25 -12.54 -7.24
C PHE A 83 14.56 -13.49 -6.26
N LYS A 84 15.13 -13.63 -5.06
CA LYS A 84 14.53 -14.33 -3.93
C LYS A 84 14.25 -13.32 -2.83
N TYR A 85 12.99 -13.17 -2.47
CA TYR A 85 12.61 -12.30 -1.37
C TYR A 85 13.11 -12.88 -0.03
N VAL A 86 13.74 -12.03 0.77
CA VAL A 86 14.11 -12.32 2.15
C VAL A 86 13.62 -11.14 2.99
N PRO A 87 12.78 -11.36 4.02
CA PRO A 87 12.30 -10.28 4.86
C PRO A 87 13.46 -9.62 5.60
N LEU A 88 13.38 -8.30 5.81
CA LEU A 88 14.42 -7.55 6.51
C LEU A 88 14.70 -8.10 7.92
N LEU A 89 13.67 -8.64 8.57
CA LEU A 89 13.79 -9.24 9.90
C LEU A 89 14.48 -10.62 9.87
N GLY A 90 14.43 -11.36 8.76
CA GLY A 90 14.88 -12.75 8.68
C GLY A 90 14.26 -13.64 9.77
N ASP A 91 14.99 -14.67 10.18
CA ASP A 91 14.58 -15.64 11.22
C ASP A 91 15.08 -15.26 12.62
N ARG A 92 15.29 -13.96 12.90
CA ARG A 92 15.85 -13.52 14.18
C ARG A 92 14.84 -13.62 15.32
N ASN A 93 15.33 -13.97 16.51
CA ASN A 93 14.53 -13.87 17.73
C ASN A 93 14.09 -12.41 17.97
N PRO A 94 12.91 -12.17 18.56
CA PRO A 94 12.52 -10.84 19.01
C PRO A 94 13.62 -10.22 19.88
N PRO A 95 13.99 -8.95 19.66
CA PRO A 95 15.07 -8.32 20.43
C PRO A 95 14.73 -8.17 21.91
N LEU A 96 13.45 -8.19 22.25
CA LEU A 96 12.93 -8.05 23.61
C LEU A 96 11.74 -9.00 23.82
N ASP A 97 11.68 -9.58 25.03
CA ASP A 97 10.54 -10.36 25.51
C ASP A 97 9.61 -9.44 26.30
N TYR A 98 8.64 -8.82 25.63
CA TYR A 98 7.72 -7.84 26.24
C TYR A 98 6.73 -8.44 27.27
N ARG A 99 6.83 -9.74 27.58
CA ARG A 99 5.91 -10.46 28.47
C ARG A 99 6.61 -11.07 29.70
N LYS A 100 7.87 -10.71 29.96
CA LYS A 100 8.59 -11.02 31.20
C LYS A 100 8.79 -9.79 32.05
#